data_AF-A0A974Z9I7-F1
#
_entry.id   AF-A0A974Z9I7-F1
#
_cell.length_a   1.000
_cell.length_b   1.000
_cell.length_c   1.000
_cell.angle_alpha   90.00
_cell.angle_beta   90.00
_cell.angle_gamma   90.00
#
_symmetry.space_group_name_H-M   'P 1'
#
loop_
_entity.id
_entity.type
_entity.pdbx_description
1 polymer ?
#
loop_
_entity_poly.entity_id
_entity_poly.type
_entity_poly.pdbx_seq_one_letter_code
_entity_poly.pdbx_strand_id
1 'polypeptide(L)'
;MDDEALQVLREVWHARGQDADEVEAACGPQRACKSMAAVGFDELAEAGDGDLRSAWRTQLAREGKLTPGTATVRDLVLGADEQG
;
A
#
# COMPACT_ATOMS: atom_id res chain seq x y z
N MET A 1 24.99 10.78 10.93
CA MET A 1 24.73 9.69 9.96
C MET A 1 26.09 9.23 9.48
N ASP A 2 26.40 7.97 9.73
CA ASP A 2 27.72 7.39 9.57
C ASP A 2 28.08 7.23 8.09
N ASP A 3 29.26 7.72 7.69
CA ASP A 3 29.72 7.76 6.30
C ASP A 3 29.76 6.35 5.67
N GLU A 4 30.04 5.34 6.51
CA GLU A 4 30.00 3.92 6.16
C GLU A 4 28.59 3.44 5.78
N ALA A 5 27.55 3.89 6.49
CA ALA A 5 26.17 3.56 6.13
C ALA A 5 25.78 4.16 4.76
N LEU A 6 26.28 5.37 4.45
CA LEU A 6 26.09 5.99 3.15
C LEU A 6 26.86 5.27 2.04
N GLN A 7 28.05 4.73 2.34
CA GLN A 7 28.84 3.95 1.39
C GLN A 7 28.16 2.62 1.07
N VAL A 8 27.67 1.90 2.07
CA VAL A 8 26.89 0.66 1.87
C VAL A 8 25.62 0.93 1.05
N LEU A 9 24.89 2.00 1.37
CA LEU A 9 23.70 2.36 0.59
C LEU A 9 24.04 2.68 -0.86
N ARG A 10 25.16 3.38 -1.14
CA ARG A 10 25.62 3.64 -2.50
C ARG A 10 26.02 2.35 -3.21
N GLU A 11 26.69 1.42 -2.56
CA GLU A 11 27.03 0.12 -3.16
C GLU A 11 25.79 -0.74 -3.44
N VAL A 12 24.80 -0.74 -2.56
CA VAL A 12 23.51 -1.42 -2.76
C VAL A 12 22.74 -0.80 -3.93
N TRP A 13 22.78 0.53 -4.06
CA TRP A 13 22.08 1.25 -5.13
C TRP A 13 22.83 1.27 -6.46
N HIS A 14 24.15 1.08 -6.43
CA HIS A 14 24.94 0.94 -7.63
C HIS A 14 24.63 -0.43 -8.23
N ALA A 15 23.65 -0.45 -9.14
CA ALA A 15 23.23 -1.64 -9.87
C ALA A 15 24.45 -2.46 -10.30
N ARG A 16 24.40 -3.77 -10.05
CA ARG A 16 25.50 -4.71 -10.26
C ARG A 16 25.69 -4.94 -11.77
N GLY A 17 26.27 -3.97 -12.47
CA GLY A 17 26.70 -4.08 -13.86
C GLY A 17 25.62 -4.36 -14.90
N GLN A 18 24.33 -4.38 -14.51
CA GLN A 18 23.24 -4.59 -15.44
C GLN A 18 23.08 -3.34 -16.29
N ASP A 19 23.27 -3.50 -17.58
CA ASP A 19 23.03 -2.44 -18.54
C ASP A 19 21.50 -2.23 -18.70
N ALA A 20 21.11 -1.04 -19.18
CA ALA A 20 19.70 -0.71 -19.37
C ALA A 20 19.00 -1.69 -20.32
N ASP A 21 19.72 -2.23 -21.32
CA ASP A 21 19.17 -3.20 -22.26
C ASP A 21 18.95 -4.57 -21.61
N GLU A 22 19.82 -5.00 -20.68
CA GLU A 22 19.61 -6.20 -19.86
C GLU A 22 18.41 -6.07 -18.92
N VAL A 23 18.19 -4.87 -18.36
CA VAL A 23 17.01 -4.58 -17.52
C VAL A 23 15.74 -4.54 -18.38
N GLU A 24 15.78 -3.94 -19.57
CA GLU A 24 14.65 -3.94 -20.52
C GLU A 24 14.34 -5.34 -21.06
N ALA A 25 15.35 -6.17 -21.29
CA ALA A 25 15.14 -7.56 -21.70
C ALA A 25 14.50 -8.42 -20.59
N ALA A 26 14.91 -8.20 -19.33
CA ALA A 26 14.40 -8.94 -18.17
C ALA A 26 13.06 -8.41 -17.64
N CYS A 27 12.84 -7.10 -17.70
CA CYS A 27 11.78 -6.37 -17.01
C CYS A 27 11.06 -5.31 -17.87
N GLY A 28 11.45 -5.14 -19.14
CA GLY A 28 10.65 -4.43 -20.14
C GLY A 28 9.28 -5.09 -20.31
N PRO A 29 8.43 -4.68 -21.25
CA PRO A 29 7.02 -5.07 -21.33
C PRO A 29 6.83 -6.54 -21.76
N GLN A 30 7.33 -7.46 -20.96
CA GLN A 30 7.22 -8.90 -21.02
C GLN A 30 5.85 -9.24 -20.42
N ARG A 31 4.82 -9.12 -21.26
CA ARG A 31 3.38 -9.32 -21.00
C ARG A 31 2.70 -8.09 -20.41
N ALA A 32 1.66 -7.65 -21.10
CA ALA A 32 0.68 -6.71 -20.55
C ALA A 32 0.28 -7.20 -19.15
N CYS A 33 0.57 -6.40 -18.13
CA CYS A 33 0.13 -6.67 -16.77
C CYS A 33 -1.34 -7.07 -16.84
N LYS A 34 -1.64 -8.29 -16.37
CA LYS A 34 -3.01 -8.80 -16.30
C LYS A 34 -3.83 -7.72 -15.60
N SER A 35 -4.90 -7.26 -16.25
CA SER A 35 -5.66 -6.08 -15.79
C SER A 35 -5.89 -6.14 -14.28
N MET A 36 -5.30 -5.20 -13.55
CA MET A 36 -5.44 -5.10 -12.10
C MET A 36 -6.82 -4.53 -11.71
N ALA A 37 -7.68 -4.22 -12.67
CA ALA A 37 -9.05 -3.75 -12.42
C ALA A 37 -9.90 -4.75 -11.62
N ALA A 38 -9.54 -6.04 -11.66
CA ALA A 38 -10.19 -7.08 -10.88
C ALA A 38 -9.55 -7.30 -9.49
N VAL A 39 -8.49 -6.56 -9.14
CA VAL A 39 -7.82 -6.64 -7.85
C VAL A 39 -8.31 -5.48 -6.99
N GLY A 40 -9.19 -5.79 -6.05
CA GLY A 40 -9.84 -4.81 -5.19
C GLY A 40 -10.40 -5.44 -3.92
N PHE A 41 -11.24 -4.69 -3.24
CA PHE A 41 -11.93 -5.13 -2.03
C PHE A 41 -13.41 -5.41 -2.29
N ASP A 42 -13.81 -5.58 -3.55
CA ASP A 42 -15.22 -5.82 -3.91
C ASP A 42 -15.76 -7.08 -3.24
N GLU A 43 -14.97 -8.15 -3.11
CA GLU A 43 -15.36 -9.35 -2.35
C GLU A 43 -15.66 -9.06 -0.87
N LEU A 44 -15.00 -8.06 -0.28
CA LEU A 44 -15.29 -7.64 1.10
C LEU A 44 -16.64 -6.93 1.20
N ALA A 45 -17.01 -6.15 0.18
CA ALA A 45 -18.32 -5.51 0.09
C ALA A 45 -19.43 -6.55 -0.14
N GLU A 46 -19.20 -7.50 -1.05
CA GLU A 46 -20.14 -8.59 -1.37
C GLU A 46 -20.38 -9.55 -0.20
N ALA A 47 -19.38 -9.75 0.67
CA ALA A 47 -19.54 -10.52 1.91
C ALA A 47 -20.42 -9.81 2.96
N GLY A 48 -20.69 -8.51 2.78
CA GLY A 48 -21.53 -7.69 3.64
C GLY A 48 -22.87 -7.34 2.99
N ASP A 49 -23.21 -6.05 3.02
CA ASP A 49 -24.43 -5.47 2.46
C ASP A 49 -24.23 -4.86 1.07
N GLY A 50 -23.06 -5.07 0.45
CA GLY A 50 -22.66 -4.47 -0.82
C GLY A 50 -22.09 -3.05 -0.67
N ASP A 51 -22.08 -2.46 0.53
CA ASP A 51 -21.40 -1.18 0.78
C ASP A 51 -20.00 -1.39 1.34
N LEU A 52 -18.99 -1.11 0.52
CA LEU A 52 -17.59 -1.26 0.89
C LEU A 52 -17.22 -0.45 2.16
N ARG A 53 -17.81 0.74 2.35
CA ARG A 53 -17.53 1.55 3.53
C ARG A 53 -18.06 0.89 4.81
N SER A 54 -19.26 0.35 4.78
CA SER A 54 -19.88 -0.34 5.90
C SER A 54 -19.18 -1.66 6.23
N ALA A 55 -18.77 -2.41 5.20
CA ALA A 55 -17.97 -3.62 5.36
C ALA A 55 -16.64 -3.34 6.08
N TRP A 56 -15.92 -2.30 5.66
CA TRP A 56 -14.68 -1.87 6.34
C TRP A 56 -14.91 -1.44 7.79
N ARG A 57 -15.97 -0.67 8.08
CA ARG A 57 -16.29 -0.28 9.46
C ARG A 57 -16.57 -1.49 10.34
N THR A 58 -17.28 -2.48 9.82
CA THR A 58 -17.58 -3.73 10.53
C THR A 58 -16.32 -4.52 10.84
N GLN A 59 -15.43 -4.68 9.85
CA GLN A 59 -14.15 -5.36 10.04
C GLN A 59 -13.27 -4.62 11.07
N LEU A 60 -13.18 -3.30 10.98
CA LEU A 60 -12.40 -2.48 11.91
C LEU A 60 -12.96 -2.53 13.34
N ALA A 61 -14.28 -2.57 13.50
CA ALA A 61 -14.91 -2.74 14.80
C ALA A 61 -14.60 -4.13 15.39
N ARG A 62 -14.69 -5.19 14.56
CA ARG A 62 -14.35 -6.56 14.96
C ARG A 62 -12.89 -6.70 15.40
N GLU A 63 -11.98 -6.00 14.73
CA GLU A 63 -10.56 -5.99 15.06
C GLU A 63 -10.21 -5.05 16.23
N GLY A 64 -11.16 -4.29 16.77
CA GLY A 64 -10.92 -3.31 17.83
C GLY A 64 -10.12 -2.09 17.38
N LYS A 65 -10.07 -1.82 16.07
CA LYS A 65 -9.33 -0.71 15.46
C LYS A 65 -10.16 0.55 15.29
N LEU A 66 -11.47 0.47 15.54
CA LEU A 66 -12.34 1.63 15.47
C LEU A 66 -12.16 2.48 16.74
N THR A 67 -11.59 3.68 16.61
CA THR A 67 -11.48 4.60 17.74
C THR A 67 -12.85 5.21 18.06
N PRO A 68 -13.31 5.17 19.32
CA PRO A 68 -14.54 5.85 19.72
C PRO A 68 -14.44 7.36 19.42
N GLY A 69 -15.38 7.90 18.65
CA GLY A 69 -15.43 9.32 18.33
C GLY A 69 -14.78 9.74 17.00
N THR A 70 -14.11 8.84 16.27
CA THR A 70 -13.69 9.15 14.89
C THR A 70 -14.89 9.11 13.95
N ALA A 71 -15.32 10.30 13.51
CA ALA A 71 -16.47 10.45 12.62
C ALA A 71 -16.14 10.02 11.18
N THR A 72 -14.87 10.12 10.77
CA THR A 72 -14.47 9.84 9.39
C THR A 72 -13.34 8.81 9.29
N VAL A 73 -13.25 8.15 8.13
CA VAL A 73 -12.15 7.23 7.79
C VAL A 73 -10.81 7.98 7.72
N ARG A 74 -10.84 9.27 7.36
CA ARG A 74 -9.63 10.12 7.37
C ARG A 74 -9.04 10.19 8.78
N ASP A 75 -9.87 10.44 9.79
CA ASP A 75 -9.44 10.55 11.19
C ASP A 75 -8.90 9.21 11.73
N LEU A 76 -9.38 8.09 11.19
CA LEU A 76 -8.86 6.76 11.51
C LEU A 76 -7.44 6.56 10.94
N VAL A 77 -7.18 7.03 9.72
CA VAL A 77 -5.91 6.79 8.99
C VAL A 77 -4.84 7.79 9.37
N LEU A 78 -5.19 9.07 9.50
CA LEU A 78 -4.24 10.15 9.80
C LEU A 78 -4.10 10.43 11.30
N GLY A 79 -4.90 9.76 12.13
CA GLY A 79 -5.15 10.17 13.51
C GLY A 79 -6.20 11.30 13.55
N ALA A 80 -6.93 11.40 14.66
CA ALA A 80 -7.70 12.61 14.92
C ALA A 80 -6.70 13.76 14.94
N ASP A 81 -6.94 14.82 14.16
CA ASP A 81 -6.11 16.02 14.18
C ASP A 81 -6.06 16.48 15.65
N GLU A 82 -4.93 16.25 16.32
CA GLU A 82 -4.67 16.69 17.68
C GLU A 82 -4.34 18.20 17.72
N GLN A 83 -4.77 18.93 16.69
CA GLN A 83 -4.66 20.38 16.58
C GLN A 83 -6.03 20.99 16.86
N GLY A 84 -6.16 21.53 18.08
CA GLY A 84 -7.33 22.29 18.53
C GLY A 84 -7.52 23.63 17.84
#